data_AF-A0A967GL74-F1
#
_entry.id   AF-A0A967GL74-F1
#
_cell.length_a   1.000
_cell.length_b   1.000
_cell.length_c   1.000
_cell.angle_alpha   90.00
_cell.angle_beta   90.00
_cell.angle_gamma   90.00
#
_symmetry.space_group_name_H-M   'P 1'
#
loop_
_entity.id
_entity.type
_entity.pdbx_description
1 polymer ?
#
loop_
_entity_poly.entity_id
_entity_poly.type
_entity_poly.pdbx_seq_one_letter_code
_entity_poly.pdbx_strand_id
1 'polypeptide(L)'
;MGLTEQVDLERTVAEARGNNLARWLTALPPNVLDARNYADALKQLAAEHGWQYKRYSTKELEKMGAGAFLAVAQGNDDDSASIVRLRYRPGKASAKPDLSLVGKGII
;
A
#
# COMPACT_ATOMS: atom_id res chain seq x y z
N MET A 1 -12.27 -35.98 -20.02
CA MET A 1 -12.31 -35.72 -18.57
C MET A 1 -12.26 -34.22 -18.39
N GLY A 2 -13.39 -33.60 -18.09
CA GLY A 2 -13.53 -32.16 -17.88
C GLY A 2 -14.60 -31.96 -16.81
N LEU A 3 -14.42 -30.95 -15.96
CA LEU A 3 -15.37 -30.64 -14.90
C LEU A 3 -16.74 -30.34 -15.52
N THR A 4 -17.77 -30.97 -14.97
CA THR A 4 -19.16 -30.88 -15.45
C THR A 4 -19.76 -29.48 -15.24
N GLU A 5 -19.16 -28.67 -14.36
CA GLU A 5 -19.47 -27.26 -14.12
C GLU A 5 -18.21 -26.40 -14.33
N GLN A 6 -18.40 -25.21 -14.90
CA GLN A 6 -17.36 -24.19 -14.94
C GLN A 6 -17.16 -23.62 -13.54
N VAL A 7 -15.94 -23.75 -13.03
CA VAL A 7 -15.54 -23.17 -11.75
C VAL A 7 -15.16 -21.70 -11.97
N ASP A 8 -15.77 -20.79 -11.22
CA ASP A 8 -15.33 -19.39 -11.14
C ASP A 8 -14.02 -19.32 -10.34
N LEU A 9 -12.94 -18.89 -11.02
CA LEU A 9 -11.60 -18.78 -10.46
C LEU A 9 -11.18 -17.33 -10.19
N GLU A 10 -12.02 -16.34 -10.48
CA GLU A 10 -11.64 -14.92 -10.41
C GLU A 10 -11.14 -14.55 -9.03
N ARG A 11 -11.89 -14.94 -8.00
CA ARG A 11 -11.53 -14.70 -6.60
C ARG A 11 -10.21 -15.38 -6.23
N THR A 12 -10.06 -16.66 -6.53
CA THR A 12 -8.85 -17.43 -6.18
C THR A 12 -7.61 -16.84 -6.85
N VAL A 13 -7.73 -16.42 -8.11
CA VAL A 13 -6.64 -15.77 -8.83
C VAL A 13 -6.30 -14.41 -8.20
N ALA A 14 -7.29 -13.61 -7.81
CA ALA A 14 -7.06 -12.33 -7.12
C ALA A 14 -6.35 -12.51 -5.78
N GLU A 15 -6.78 -13.47 -4.96
CA GLU A 15 -6.15 -13.80 -3.68
C GLU A 15 -4.71 -14.30 -3.86
N ALA A 16 -4.47 -15.19 -4.84
CA ALA A 16 -3.13 -15.69 -5.15
C ALA A 16 -2.19 -14.58 -5.61
N ARG A 17 -2.67 -13.65 -6.46
CA ARG A 17 -1.88 -12.49 -6.92
C ARG A 17 -1.55 -11.55 -5.77
N GLY A 18 -2.51 -11.24 -4.91
CA GLY A 18 -2.29 -10.40 -3.72
C GLY A 18 -1.27 -11.00 -2.76
N ASN A 19 -1.38 -12.31 -2.48
CA ASN A 19 -0.44 -13.02 -1.63
C ASN A 19 0.99 -13.04 -2.23
N ASN A 20 1.11 -13.30 -3.53
CA ASN A 20 2.42 -13.29 -4.20
C ASN A 20 3.05 -11.90 -4.21
N LEU A 21 2.26 -10.84 -4.44
CA LEU A 21 2.75 -9.46 -4.37
C LEU A 21 3.30 -9.14 -2.97
N ALA A 22 2.57 -9.49 -1.91
CA ALA A 22 3.01 -9.29 -0.54
C ALA A 22 4.33 -10.04 -0.26
N ARG A 23 4.42 -11.33 -0.65
CA ARG A 23 5.64 -12.12 -0.50
C ARG A 23 6.81 -11.52 -1.26
N TRP A 24 6.58 -11.08 -2.50
CA TRP A 24 7.61 -10.46 -3.33
C TRP A 24 8.16 -9.20 -2.66
N LEU A 25 7.30 -8.28 -2.21
CA LEU A 25 7.72 -7.07 -1.49
C LEU A 25 8.54 -7.41 -0.24
N THR A 26 8.14 -8.40 0.55
CA THR A 26 8.87 -8.78 1.77
C THR A 26 10.20 -9.51 1.50
N ALA A 27 10.38 -10.09 0.32
CA ALA A 27 11.59 -10.82 -0.05
C ALA A 27 12.67 -9.91 -0.68
N LEU A 28 12.30 -8.70 -1.12
CA LEU A 28 13.25 -7.75 -1.69
C LEU A 28 14.20 -7.23 -0.60
N PRO A 29 15.51 -7.15 -0.89
CA PRO A 29 16.46 -6.58 0.05
C PRO A 29 16.29 -5.05 0.14
N PRO A 30 16.73 -4.42 1.25
CA PRO A 30 16.49 -3.00 1.51
C PRO A 30 17.19 -2.06 0.52
N ASN A 31 18.26 -2.50 -0.16
CA ASN A 31 18.91 -1.74 -1.22
C ASN A 31 18.09 -1.70 -2.54
N VAL A 32 17.07 -2.56 -2.67
CA VAL A 32 16.14 -2.58 -3.81
C VAL A 32 14.80 -1.97 -3.41
N LEU A 33 14.26 -2.37 -2.26
CA LEU A 33 12.98 -1.85 -1.75
C LEU A 33 13.21 -0.93 -0.56
N ASP A 34 13.70 0.28 -0.83
CA ASP A 34 13.73 1.36 0.15
C ASP A 34 12.36 2.04 0.28
N ALA A 35 12.21 2.94 1.25
CA ALA A 35 10.96 3.66 1.49
C ALA A 35 10.45 4.47 0.27
N ARG A 36 11.36 4.95 -0.60
CA ARG A 36 11.00 5.71 -1.81
C ARG A 36 10.46 4.78 -2.88
N ASN A 37 11.20 3.71 -3.17
CA ASN A 37 10.84 2.70 -4.16
C ASN A 37 9.53 2.00 -3.77
N TYR A 38 9.31 1.76 -2.47
CA TYR A 38 8.04 1.24 -1.99
C TYR A 38 6.88 2.21 -2.25
N ALA A 39 7.06 3.50 -1.94
CA ALA A 39 6.04 4.51 -2.21
C ALA A 39 5.72 4.66 -3.71
N ASP A 40 6.72 4.50 -4.58
CA ASP A 40 6.56 4.53 -6.04
C ASP A 40 5.86 3.28 -6.56
N ALA A 41 6.20 2.09 -6.06
CA ALA A 41 5.52 0.84 -6.39
C ALA A 41 4.01 0.92 -6.02
N LEU A 42 3.68 1.48 -4.85
CA LEU A 42 2.29 1.70 -4.45
C LEU A 42 1.57 2.71 -5.34
N LYS A 43 2.27 3.73 -5.84
CA LYS A 43 1.71 4.72 -6.77
C LYS A 43 1.38 4.09 -8.13
N GLN A 44 2.26 3.23 -8.64
CA GLN A 44 2.03 2.47 -9.86
C GLN A 44 0.84 1.51 -9.71
N LEU A 45 0.83 0.73 -8.62
CA LEU A 45 -0.28 -0.19 -8.31
C LEU A 45 -1.62 0.53 -8.20
N ALA A 46 -1.63 1.71 -7.58
CA ALA A 46 -2.82 2.55 -7.50
C ALA A 46 -3.31 3.01 -8.87
N ALA A 47 -2.41 3.40 -9.77
CA ALA A 47 -2.77 3.79 -11.12
C ALA A 47 -3.35 2.62 -11.92
N GLU A 48 -2.73 1.44 -11.85
CA GLU A 48 -3.15 0.23 -12.54
C GLU A 48 -4.56 -0.23 -12.13
N HIS A 49 -4.90 -0.09 -10.85
CA HIS A 49 -6.19 -0.54 -10.30
C HIS A 49 -7.21 0.59 -10.08
N GLY A 50 -6.91 1.83 -10.48
CA GLY A 50 -7.79 2.98 -10.32
C GLY A 50 -8.04 3.38 -8.85
N TRP A 51 -7.06 3.17 -7.97
CA TRP A 51 -7.12 3.58 -6.57
C TRP A 51 -6.65 5.02 -6.39
N GLN A 52 -7.17 5.70 -5.37
CA GLN A 52 -6.64 7.00 -4.99
C GLN A 52 -5.36 6.81 -4.17
N TYR A 53 -4.28 7.43 -4.62
CA TYR A 53 -3.00 7.45 -3.91
C TYR A 53 -2.80 8.79 -3.18
N LYS A 54 -2.33 8.75 -1.93
CA LYS A 54 -1.79 9.91 -1.22
C LYS A 54 -0.57 9.49 -0.41
N ARG A 55 0.56 10.15 -0.65
CA ARG A 55 1.73 10.15 0.25
C ARG A 55 1.64 11.38 1.14
N TYR A 56 1.78 11.19 2.45
CA TYR A 56 1.84 12.30 3.41
C TYR A 56 3.29 12.74 3.57
N SER A 57 3.53 14.04 3.39
CA SER A 57 4.82 14.67 3.68
C SER A 57 5.06 14.83 5.18
N THR A 58 6.33 14.96 5.60
CA THR A 58 6.73 15.26 6.97
C THR A 58 5.94 16.44 7.55
N LYS A 59 5.84 17.55 6.79
CA LYS A 59 5.07 18.75 7.17
C LYS A 59 3.58 18.50 7.38
N GLU A 60 2.97 17.64 6.56
CA GLU A 60 1.56 17.26 6.78
C GLU A 60 1.41 16.42 8.05
N LEU A 61 2.34 15.50 8.29
CA LEU A 61 2.34 14.64 9.47
C LEU A 61 2.59 15.44 10.76
N GLU A 62 3.45 16.44 10.73
CA GLU A 62 3.64 17.42 11.81
C GLU A 62 2.35 18.15 12.14
N LYS A 63 1.69 18.72 11.12
CA LYS A 63 0.41 19.42 11.29
C LYS A 63 -0.70 18.51 11.81
N MET A 64 -0.64 17.21 11.48
CA MET A 64 -1.58 16.20 11.97
C MET A 64 -1.24 15.72 13.40
N GLY A 65 -0.13 16.15 13.99
CA GLY A 65 0.30 15.72 15.33
C GLY A 65 0.82 14.28 15.36
N ALA A 66 1.35 13.75 14.26
CA ALA A 66 1.86 12.39 14.14
C ALA A 66 3.25 12.21 14.80
N GLY A 67 3.43 12.74 16.02
CA GLY A 67 4.73 12.82 16.71
C GLY A 67 5.42 11.47 16.92
N ALA A 68 4.66 10.40 17.17
CA ALA A 68 5.22 9.06 17.33
C ALA A 68 5.88 8.53 16.04
N PHE A 69 5.31 8.83 14.88
CA PHE A 69 5.90 8.48 13.59
C PHE A 69 7.14 9.34 13.32
N LEU A 70 7.03 10.66 13.54
CA LEU A 70 8.11 11.62 13.31
C LEU A 70 9.35 11.32 14.16
N ALA A 71 9.16 10.89 15.42
CA ALA A 71 10.25 10.52 16.32
C ALA A 71 11.09 9.33 15.80
N VAL A 72 10.51 8.45 14.99
CA VAL A 72 11.23 7.35 14.32
C VAL A 72 11.79 7.84 12.98
N ALA A 73 10.99 8.59 12.21
CA ALA A 73 11.36 9.08 10.89
C ALA A 73 12.61 9.98 10.88
N GLN A 74 12.84 10.75 11.95
CA GLN A 74 14.03 11.61 12.10
C GLN A 74 15.36 10.84 12.12
N GLY A 75 15.33 9.52 12.25
CA GLY A 75 16.52 8.67 12.15
C GLY A 75 16.98 8.41 10.71
N ASN A 76 16.18 8.76 9.71
CA ASN A 76 16.56 8.62 8.30
C ASN A 76 17.44 9.80 7.86
N ASP A 77 18.43 9.52 7.00
CA ASP A 77 19.29 10.54 6.42
C ASP A 77 18.53 11.49 5.47
N ASP A 78 17.32 11.11 5.03
CA ASP A 78 16.45 11.87 4.15
C ASP A 78 14.96 11.80 4.55
N ASP A 79 14.13 12.63 3.91
CA ASP A 79 12.66 12.66 4.08
C ASP A 79 11.95 11.46 3.37
N SER A 80 12.62 10.31 3.26
CA SER A 80 12.05 9.11 2.63
C SER A 80 10.90 8.50 3.46
N ALA A 81 10.99 8.58 4.79
CA ALA A 81 9.97 8.10 5.70
C ALA A 81 8.63 8.79 5.42
N SER A 82 7.60 7.99 5.13
CA SER A 82 6.28 8.55 4.84
C SER A 82 5.15 7.57 5.17
N ILE A 83 3.96 8.12 5.36
CA ILE A 83 2.73 7.35 5.38
C ILE A 83 2.11 7.41 3.98
N VAL A 84 1.83 6.26 3.40
CA VAL A 84 1.12 6.14 2.13
C VAL A 84 -0.30 5.62 2.39
N ARG A 85 -1.30 6.29 1.81
CA ARG A 85 -2.70 5.92 1.88
C ARG A 85 -3.22 5.62 0.48
N LEU A 86 -3.68 4.38 0.31
CA LEU A 86 -4.47 3.94 -0.82
C LEU A 86 -5.96 3.97 -0.45
N ARG A 87 -6.83 4.35 -1.39
CA ARG A 87 -8.28 4.27 -1.21
C ARG A 87 -8.95 3.64 -2.44
N TYR A 88 -9.69 2.57 -2.19
CA TYR A 88 -10.61 1.94 -3.14
C TYR A 88 -12.04 2.26 -2.73
N ARG A 89 -12.88 2.66 -3.70
CA ARG A 89 -14.29 3.01 -3.51
C ARG A 89 -15.11 2.43 -4.68
N PRO A 90 -15.73 1.24 -4.53
CA PRO A 90 -16.51 0.63 -5.61
C PRO A 90 -17.80 1.40 -5.97
N GLY A 91 -18.20 2.37 -5.15
CA GLY A 91 -19.34 3.25 -5.40
C GLY A 91 -18.95 4.73 -5.42
N LYS A 92 -19.64 5.56 -4.64
CA LYS A 92 -19.36 7.00 -4.58
C LYS A 92 -17.99 7.27 -3.95
N ALA A 93 -17.19 8.12 -4.60
CA ALA A 93 -15.86 8.51 -4.11
C ALA A 93 -15.91 9.19 -2.71
N SER A 94 -17.03 9.82 -2.38
CA SER A 94 -17.29 10.48 -1.09
C SER A 94 -17.88 9.56 -0.01
N ALA A 95 -18.07 8.27 -0.29
CA ALA A 95 -18.61 7.33 0.70
C ALA A 95 -17.73 7.29 1.96
N LYS A 96 -18.36 7.09 3.12
CA LYS A 96 -17.66 6.92 4.41
C LYS A 96 -16.89 5.60 4.40
N PRO A 97 -15.65 5.52 4.94
CA PRO A 97 -14.90 4.25 4.94
C PRO A 97 -15.57 3.21 5.84
N ASP A 98 -15.81 2.02 5.29
CA ASP A 98 -16.32 0.87 6.03
C ASP A 98 -15.18 0.07 6.70
N LEU A 99 -13.99 0.08 6.08
CA LEU A 99 -12.80 -0.65 6.52
C LEU A 99 -11.54 0.20 6.31
N SER A 100 -10.60 0.11 7.24
CA SER A 100 -9.25 0.63 7.11
C SER A 100 -8.25 -0.44 7.53
N LEU A 101 -7.26 -0.69 6.68
CA LEU A 101 -6.16 -1.62 6.95
C LEU A 101 -4.89 -0.79 7.15
N VAL A 102 -4.16 -1.07 8.23
CA VAL A 102 -2.91 -0.38 8.56
C VAL A 102 -1.79 -1.41 8.64
N GLY A 103 -0.84 -1.32 7.71
CA GLY A 103 0.35 -2.16 7.69
C GLY A 103 1.57 -1.40 8.21
N LYS A 104 2.40 -2.05 9.02
CA LYS A 104 3.71 -1.51 9.42
C LYS A 104 4.70 -1.70 8.26
N GLY A 105 5.30 -0.62 7.78
CA GLY A 105 6.37 -0.66 6.76
C GLY A 105 7.65 -0.02 7.31
N ILE A 106 8.47 -0.80 8.02
CA ILE A 106 9.83 -0.40 8.40
C ILE A 106 10.76 -1.04 7.38
N ILE A 107 11.36 -0.20 6.54
CA ILE A 107 12.19 -0.57 5.38
C ILE A 107 13.29 0.46 5.21
#